data_AF-A0A376RN73-F1
#
_entry.id   AF-A0A376RN73-F1
#
_cell.length_a   1.000
_cell.length_b   1.000
_cell.length_c   1.000
_cell.angle_alpha   90.00
_cell.angle_beta   90.00
_cell.angle_gamma   90.00
#
_symmetry.space_group_name_H-M   'P 1'
#
loop_
_entity.id
_entity.type
_entity.pdbx_description
1 polymer ?
#
loop_
_entity_poly.entity_id
_entity_poly.type
_entity_poly.pdbx_seq_one_letter_code
_entity_poly.pdbx_strand_id
1 'polypeptide(L)' 'MQENSPLLQLQNVGYLAGDTKILNNINFRCVLANLS' A
#
# COMPACT_ATOMS: atom_id res chain seq x y z
N MET A 1 17.41 13.90 7.08
CA MET A 1 16.42 13.23 6.22
C MET A 1 15.12 13.22 7.00
N GLN A 2 14.11 13.97 6.57
CA GLN A 2 12.80 13.93 7.23
C GLN A 2 12.18 12.59 6.84
N GLU A 3 12.20 11.62 7.76
CA GLU A 3 11.47 10.37 7.56
C GLU A 3 9.99 10.70 7.56
N ASN A 4 9.40 10.83 6.38
CA ASN A 4 7.96 10.88 6.25
C ASN A 4 7.43 9.51 6.68
N SER A 5 6.93 9.44 7.92
CA SER A 5 6.14 8.31 8.39
C SER A 5 5.00 8.10 7.38
N PRO A 6 4.81 6.88 6.86
CA PRO A 6 3.75 6.64 5.89
C PRO A 6 2.39 6.93 6.52
N LEU A 7 1.52 7.61 5.77
CA LEU A 7 0.13 7.83 6.17
C LEU A 7 -0.64 6.52 6.20
N LEU A 8 -0.34 5.63 5.24
CA LEU A 8 -0.92 4.31 5.16
C LEU A 8 0.15 3.34 4.64
N GLN A 9 0.28 2.21 5.31
CA GLN A 9 1.12 1.11 4.86
C GLN A 9 0.30 -0.17 4.93
N LEU A 10 0.20 -0.85 3.79
CA LEU A 10 -0.40 -2.17 3.69
C LEU A 10 0.66 -3.13 3.19
N GLN A 11 0.73 -4.30 3.81
CA GLN A 11 1.68 -5.35 3.45
C GLN A 11 0.91 -6.65 3.19
N ASN A 12 1.38 -7.43 2.23
CA ASN A 12 0.83 -8.74 1.91
C ASN A 12 -0.67 -8.72 1.56
N VAL A 13 -1.14 -7.65 0.92
CA VAL A 13 -2.56 -7.52 0.55
C VAL A 13 -2.89 -8.49 -0.58
N GLY A 14 -3.85 -9.37 -0.30
CA GLY A 14 -4.45 -10.27 -1.27
C GLY A 14 -5.95 -10.00 -1.40
N TYR A 15 -6.50 -10.21 -2.59
CA TYR A 15 -7.93 -10.11 -2.85
C TYR A 15 -8.36 -11.15 -3.88
N LEU A 16 -9.41 -11.89 -3.56
CA LEU A 16 -10.06 -12.87 -4.42
C LEU A 16 -11.45 -12.34 -4.79
N ALA A 17 -11.76 -12.32 -6.09
CA ALA A 17 -13.10 -12.08 -6.61
C ALA A 17 -13.63 -13.40 -7.18
N GLY A 18 -14.43 -14.11 -6.37
CA GLY A 18 -14.75 -15.51 -6.62
C GLY A 18 -13.50 -16.37 -6.59
N ASP A 19 -13.29 -17.18 -7.63
CA ASP A 19 -12.10 -18.04 -7.76
C ASP A 19 -10.89 -17.31 -8.38
N THR A 20 -11.05 -16.04 -8.79
CA THR A 20 -9.98 -15.28 -9.43
C THR A 20 -9.21 -14.45 -8.41
N LYS A 21 -7.89 -14.59 -8.41
CA LYS A 21 -6.99 -13.79 -7.58
C LYS A 21 -6.65 -12.47 -8.27
N ILE A 22 -7.24 -11.38 -7.78
CA ILE A 22 -7.12 -10.04 -8.33
C ILE A 22 -5.91 -9.32 -7.74
N LEU A 23 -5.74 -9.38 -6.42
CA LEU A 23 -4.54 -8.88 -5.75
C LEU A 23 -3.81 -10.07 -5.14
N ASN A 24 -2.50 -10.14 -5.33
CA ASN A 24 -1.67 -11.19 -4.77
C ASN A 24 -0.44 -10.59 -4.10
N ASN A 25 -0.45 -10.56 -2.77
CA ASN A 25 0.69 -10.17 -1.97
C ASN A 25 1.23 -8.77 -2.33
N ILE A 26 0.31 -7.82 -2.53
CA ILE A 26 0.65 -6.44 -2.87
C ILE A 26 1.08 -5.70 -1.62
N ASN A 27 2.18 -4.95 -1.75
CA ASN A 27 2.65 -4.03 -0.73
C ASN A 27 2.39 -2.60 -1.21
N PHE A 28 1.71 -1.80 -0.39
CA PHE A 28 1.32 -0.43 -0.70
C PHE A 28 1.80 0.51 0.39
N ARG A 29 2.33 1.67 -0.01
CA ARG A 29 2.77 2.72 0.91
C ARG A 29 2.30 4.07 0.38
N CYS A 30 1.45 4.75 1.15
CA CYS A 30 1.10 6.14 0.94
C CYS A 30 1.95 7.00 1.87
N VAL A 31 2.61 7.99 1.30
CA VAL A 31 3.36 9.00 2.04
C VAL A 31 2.73 10.36 1.80
N LEU A 32 2.69 11.21 2.83
CA LEU A 32 2.30 12.59 2.65
C LEU A 32 3.38 13.28 1.79
N ALA A 33 3.02 13.70 0.59
CA ALA A 33 3.86 14.58 -0.20
C ALA A 33 3.59 16.02 0.25
N ASN A 34 4.51 16.60 1.02
CA ASN A 34 4.51 18.05 1.23
C ASN A 34 4.98 18.69 -0.08
N LEU A 35 4.04 19.29 -0.82
CA LEU A 35 4.35 20.13 -1.97
C LEU A 35 4.79 21.50 -1.44
N SER A 36 6.09 21.77 -1.52
CA SER A 36 6.72 23.07 -1.23
C SER A 36 6.58 24.03 -2.40
#